data_AF-A0A822HLM1-F1
#
_entry.id   AF-A0A822HLM1-F1
#
_cell.length_a   1.000
_cell.length_b   1.000
_cell.length_c   1.000
_cell.angle_alpha   90.00
_cell.angle_beta   90.00
_cell.angle_gamma   90.00
#
_symmetry.space_group_name_H-M   'P 1'
#
loop_
_entity.id
_entity.type
_entity.pdbx_description
1 polymer ?
#
loop_
_entity_poly.entity_id
_entity_poly.type
_entity_poly.pdbx_seq_one_letter_code
_entity_poly.pdbx_strand_id
1 'polypeptide(L)' 'LYDPSTGTWTNTSSMSTARRYHTASELTNGKVLVAGGWSGSSLNSAELYQP' A
#
# COMPACT_ATOMS: atom_id res chain seq x y z
N LEU A 1 -9.54 1.84 -2.25
CA LEU A 1 -9.95 0.45 -1.94
C LEU A 1 -11.09 0.05 -2.85
N TYR A 2 -10.98 -1.09 -3.51
CA TYR A 2 -12.02 -1.62 -4.40
C TYR A 2 -12.96 -2.54 -3.63
N ASP A 3 -14.27 -2.34 -3.78
CA ASP A 3 -15.31 -3.26 -3.29
C ASP A 3 -15.91 -4.04 -4.48
N PRO A 4 -15.62 -5.35 -4.61
CA PRO A 4 -16.15 -6.17 -5.69
C PRO A 4 -17.67 -6.34 -5.69
N SER A 5 -18.35 -6.15 -4.55
CA SER A 5 -19.80 -6.36 -4.43
C SER A 5 -20.60 -5.21 -5.04
N THR A 6 -20.06 -3.99 -4.97
CA THR A 6 -20.65 -2.77 -5.54
C THR A 6 -19.94 -2.31 -6.81
N GLY A 7 -18.76 -2.86 -7.10
CA GLY A 7 -17.92 -2.45 -8.25
C GLY A 7 -17.35 -1.05 -8.10
N THR A 8 -17.27 -0.53 -6.88
CA THR A 8 -16.86 0.87 -6.62
C THR A 8 -15.48 0.98 -6.00
N TRP A 9 -14.87 2.16 -6.15
CA TRP A 9 -13.62 2.53 -5.52
C TRP A 9 -13.85 3.60 -4.46
N THR A 10 -13.31 3.38 -3.27
CA THR A 10 -13.28 4.37 -2.19
C THR A 10 -11.87 4.90 -1.98
N ASN A 11 -11.72 6.21 -1.78
CA ASN A 11 -10.44 6.79 -1.39
C ASN A 11 -10.07 6.35 0.03
N THR A 12 -8.79 6.02 0.24
CA THR A 12 -8.27 5.68 1.56
C THR A 12 -7.12 6.61 1.93
N SER A 13 -6.64 6.51 3.18
CA SER A 13 -5.53 7.32 3.67
C SER A 13 -4.32 7.19 2.76
N SER A 14 -3.65 8.32 2.51
CA SER A 14 -2.40 8.34 1.76
C SER A 14 -1.30 7.57 2.48
N MET A 15 -0.35 7.04 1.72
CA MET A 15 0.88 6.47 2.27
C MET A 15 1.65 7.52 3.06
N SER A 16 2.34 7.07 4.10
CA SER A 16 3.21 7.94 4.92
C SER A 16 4.43 8.40 4.12
N THR A 17 4.86 7.58 3.15
CA THR A 17 5.94 7.92 2.22
C THR A 17 5.48 7.65 0.80
N ALA A 18 5.47 8.67 -0.05
CA ALA A 18 5.20 8.50 -1.47
C ALA A 18 6.22 7.51 -2.06
N ARG A 19 5.75 6.49 -2.76
CA ARG A 19 6.60 5.45 -3.36
C ARG A 19 5.97 4.91 -4.65
N ARG A 20 6.82 4.52 -5.62
CA ARG A 20 6.46 3.75 -6.82
C ARG A 20 7.37 2.54 -6.97
N TYR A 21 6.97 1.55 -7.77
CA TYR A 21 7.73 0.29 -7.96
C TYR A 21 8.01 -0.48 -6.66
N HIS A 22 7.15 -0.30 -5.65
CA HIS A 22 7.21 -1.06 -4.39
C HIS A 22 6.55 -2.43 -4.57
N THR A 23 6.77 -3.33 -3.62
CA THR A 23 5.96 -4.56 -3.49
C THR A 23 4.89 -4.36 -2.42
N ALA A 24 3.73 -4.98 -2.62
CA ALA A 24 2.64 -5.02 -1.66
C ALA A 24 2.26 -6.48 -1.42
N SER A 25 2.29 -6.93 -0.17
CA SER A 25 1.98 -8.30 0.21
C SER A 25 0.98 -8.32 1.36
N GLU A 26 -0.11 -9.07 1.18
CA GLU A 26 -1.09 -9.31 2.24
C GLU A 26 -0.51 -10.24 3.31
N LEU A 27 -0.70 -9.89 4.57
CA LEU A 27 -0.31 -10.67 5.72
C LEU A 27 -1.50 -11.47 6.25
N THR A 28 -1.25 -12.53 7.01
CA THR A 28 -2.29 -13.41 7.57
C THR A 28 -3.28 -12.72 8.51
N ASN A 29 -2.96 -11.51 8.99
CA ASN A 29 -3.82 -10.69 9.81
C ASN A 29 -4.64 -9.64 9.03
N GLY A 30 -4.66 -9.73 7.68
CA GLY A 30 -5.41 -8.84 6.80
C GLY A 30 -4.79 -7.46 6.58
N LYS A 31 -3.60 -7.18 7.14
CA LYS A 31 -2.82 -5.98 6.82
C LYS A 31 -2.02 -6.19 5.54
N VAL A 32 -1.66 -5.09 4.88
CA VAL A 32 -0.78 -5.13 3.70
C VAL A 32 0.58 -4.55 4.07
N LEU A 33 1.64 -5.34 3.94
CA LEU A 33 3.02 -4.86 4.02
C LEU A 33 3.42 -4.27 2.67
N VAL A 34 3.83 -3.01 2.70
CA VAL A 34 4.32 -2.27 1.54
C VAL A 34 5.81 -2.01 1.75
N ALA A 35 6.67 -2.58 0.90
CA ALA A 35 8.13 -2.55 1.09
C ALA A 35 8.87 -1.92 -0.09
N GLY A 36 9.86 -1.08 0.23
CA GLY A 36 10.78 -0.50 -0.74
C GLY A 36 10.12 0.41 -1.77
N GLY A 37 10.69 0.44 -2.97
CA GLY A 37 10.25 1.31 -4.07
C GLY A 37 11.15 2.53 -4.25
N TRP A 38 10.67 3.50 -5.04
CA TRP A 38 11.41 4.69 -5.47
C TRP A 38 10.62 5.96 -5.19
N SER A 39 11.30 6.98 -4.67
CA SER A 39 10.77 8.33 -4.48
C SER A 39 11.89 9.36 -4.60
N GLY A 40 12.36 9.56 -5.84
CA GLY A 40 13.59 10.34 -6.12
C GLY A 40 14.88 9.59 -5.79
N SER A 41 14.82 8.59 -4.90
CA SER A 41 15.87 7.63 -4.57
C SER A 41 15.25 6.29 -4.17
N SER A 42 16.07 5.25 -4.08
CA SER A 42 15.65 3.93 -3.58
C SER A 42 15.27 4.02 -2.10
N LEU A 43 14.09 3.51 -1.76
CA LEU A 43 13.60 3.49 -0.39
C LEU A 43 14.05 2.22 0.33
N ASN A 44 14.62 2.38 1.52
CA ASN A 44 14.94 1.31 2.46
C ASN A 44 13.89 1.18 3.59
N SER A 45 12.72 1.78 3.40
CA SER A 45 11.61 1.77 4.37
C SER A 45 10.45 0.87 3.92
N ALA A 46 9.67 0.45 4.89
CA ALA A 46 8.39 -0.25 4.68
C ALA A 46 7.30 0.41 5.54
N GLU A 47 6.05 0.22 5.15
CA GLU A 47 4.89 0.65 5.94
C GLU A 47 3.79 -0.42 5.90
N LEU A 48 2.95 -0.43 6.94
CA LEU A 48 1.79 -1.31 7.04
C LEU A 48 0.53 -0.53 6.72
N TYR A 49 -0.19 -0.97 5.69
CA TYR A 49 -1.50 -0.45 5.35
C TYR A 49 -2.60 -1.28 6.04
N GLN A 50 -3.59 -0.58 6.58
CA GLN A 50 -4.78 -1.13 7.22
C GLN A 50 -5.99 -0.65 6.40
N PRO A 51 -6.66 -1.54 5.65
CA PRO A 51 -7.81 -1.20 4.82
C PRO A 51 -8.98 -0.60 5.60
#